data_AF-A0A2D0K1I1-F1
#
_entry.id   AF-A0A2D0K1I1-F1
#
_cell.length_a   1.000
_cell.length_b   1.000
_cell.length_c   1.000
_cell.angle_alpha   90.00
_cell.angle_beta   90.00
_cell.angle_gamma   90.00
#
_symmetry.space_group_name_H-M   'P 1'
#
loop_
_entity.id
_entity.type
_entity.pdbx_description
1 polymer ?
#
loop_
_entity_poly.entity_id
_entity_poly.type
_entity_poly.pdbx_seq_one_letter_code
_entity_poly.pdbx_strand_id
1 'polypeptide(L)'
;MKRMSFRILIFLLSIFSFSVFSTHADPSARSADITIYNKTNKTLRISSMELFHGQWAHEPPYNIFSNSSGYFRSESNGFLTGTEGIVEYKFRDNSSTFTIHWDIPYLWILSNSYEINSSSASYKISREGGDHGNNVHVKITIENAAN
;
A
#
# COMPACT_ATOMS: atom_id res chain seq x y z
N MET A 1 44.76 57.60 -22.45
CA MET A 1 44.59 57.94 -21.02
C MET A 1 44.10 56.71 -20.28
N LYS A 2 44.93 56.20 -19.38
CA LYS A 2 44.62 55.06 -18.49
C LYS A 2 43.58 55.48 -17.44
N ARG A 3 42.57 54.65 -17.21
CA ARG A 3 42.03 54.44 -15.87
C ARG A 3 41.99 52.94 -15.59
N MET A 4 42.98 52.52 -14.83
CA MET A 4 43.17 51.24 -14.12
C MET A 4 42.34 51.38 -12.82
N SER A 5 41.24 50.64 -12.62
CA SER A 5 41.05 49.25 -12.15
C SER A 5 40.65 49.18 -10.67
N PHE A 6 39.71 48.26 -10.35
CA PHE A 6 39.50 47.50 -9.09
C PHE A 6 38.00 47.13 -8.98
N ARG A 7 37.53 45.91 -8.67
CA ARG A 7 38.11 44.61 -8.30
C ARG A 7 36.93 43.61 -8.08
N ILE A 8 37.18 42.29 -8.13
CA ILE A 8 36.40 41.15 -7.55
C ILE A 8 35.21 40.66 -8.43
N LEU A 9 34.98 39.39 -8.82
CA LEU A 9 35.60 38.08 -8.56
C LEU A 9 35.03 36.99 -9.52
N ILE A 10 35.94 36.14 -9.99
CA ILE A 10 35.89 34.78 -10.58
C ILE A 10 34.65 33.94 -10.14
N PHE A 11 33.95 33.18 -11.01
CA PHE A 11 34.18 31.72 -11.23
C PHE A 11 33.35 31.12 -12.40
N LEU A 12 34.02 30.28 -13.19
CA LEU A 12 33.46 29.33 -14.16
C LEU A 12 32.48 28.36 -13.49
N LEU A 13 31.37 28.04 -14.15
CA LEU A 13 30.82 26.68 -14.18
C LEU A 13 29.84 26.49 -15.34
N SER A 14 30.23 25.62 -16.26
CA SER A 14 29.39 24.97 -17.24
C SER A 14 28.21 24.29 -16.53
N ILE A 15 26.99 24.55 -16.99
CA ILE A 15 25.86 23.67 -16.69
C ILE A 15 25.24 23.27 -18.02
N PHE A 16 25.64 22.09 -18.47
CA PHE A 16 24.97 21.31 -19.48
C PHE A 16 23.57 21.01 -18.93
N SER A 17 22.52 21.63 -19.47
CA SER A 17 21.14 21.33 -19.06
C SER A 17 20.75 19.96 -19.62
N PHE A 18 21.19 18.89 -18.96
CA PHE A 18 20.51 17.61 -19.03
C PHE A 18 19.21 17.80 -18.26
N SER A 19 18.11 18.04 -18.97
CA SER A 19 16.79 17.83 -18.41
C SER A 19 16.69 16.33 -18.09
N VAL A 20 16.96 15.97 -16.85
CA VAL A 20 16.60 14.65 -16.34
C VAL A 20 15.09 14.58 -16.48
N PHE A 21 14.60 13.61 -17.26
CA PHE A 21 13.19 13.26 -17.23
C PHE A 21 12.87 12.89 -15.78
N SER A 22 12.19 13.80 -15.07
CA SER A 22 11.53 13.43 -13.83
C SER A 22 10.47 12.41 -14.19
N THR A 23 10.76 11.13 -14.02
CA THR A 23 9.71 10.15 -13.72
C THR A 23 9.26 10.43 -12.29
N HIS A 24 8.61 11.59 -12.07
CA HIS A 24 7.88 11.81 -10.83
C HIS A 24 6.65 10.92 -10.93
N ALA A 25 6.80 9.65 -10.53
CA ALA A 25 5.72 9.02 -9.79
C ALA A 25 5.48 9.96 -8.62
N ASP A 26 4.46 10.80 -8.71
CA ASP A 26 4.08 11.67 -7.62
C ASP A 26 3.85 10.75 -6.42
N PRO A 27 4.65 10.84 -5.33
CA PRO A 27 4.48 9.93 -4.21
C PRO A 27 3.06 10.16 -3.68
N SER A 28 2.21 9.15 -3.83
CA SER A 28 0.82 9.20 -3.38
C SER A 28 0.74 9.78 -1.97
N ALA A 29 -0.18 10.72 -1.75
CA ALA A 29 -0.34 11.33 -0.44
C ALA A 29 -0.64 10.29 0.65
N ARG A 30 -1.42 9.25 0.31
CA ARG A 30 -1.70 8.09 1.17
C ARG A 30 -1.50 6.78 0.40
N SER A 31 -0.95 5.76 1.04
CA SER A 31 -0.87 4.40 0.47
C SER A 31 -1.04 3.32 1.52
N ALA A 32 -1.56 2.17 1.10
CA ALA A 32 -1.61 0.95 1.89
C ALA A 32 -0.88 -0.18 1.16
N ASP A 33 0.22 -0.64 1.74
CA ASP A 33 1.01 -1.79 1.29
C ASP A 33 0.64 -3.00 2.15
N ILE A 34 -0.23 -3.87 1.64
CA ILE A 34 -0.78 -5.00 2.39
C ILE A 34 -0.13 -6.29 1.91
N THR A 35 0.45 -7.05 2.84
CA THR A 35 0.94 -8.41 2.61
C THR A 35 0.15 -9.41 3.44
N ILE A 36 -0.54 -10.32 2.77
CA ILE A 36 -1.24 -11.45 3.39
C ILE A 36 -0.31 -12.65 3.40
N TYR A 37 0.01 -13.16 4.59
CA TYR A 37 0.68 -14.43 4.80
C TYR A 37 -0.35 -15.52 5.04
N ASN A 38 -0.49 -16.42 4.07
CA ASN A 38 -1.34 -17.58 4.18
C ASN A 38 -0.56 -18.74 4.82
N LYS A 39 -0.68 -18.90 6.13
CA LYS A 39 -0.07 -20.03 6.89
C LYS A 39 -0.99 -21.25 6.97
N THR A 40 -2.06 -21.28 6.19
CA THR A 40 -2.93 -22.45 6.10
C THR A 40 -2.38 -23.45 5.08
N ASN A 41 -2.93 -24.66 5.11
CA ASN A 41 -2.63 -25.70 4.12
C ASN A 41 -3.47 -25.59 2.84
N LYS A 42 -4.27 -24.53 2.69
CA LYS A 42 -5.15 -24.32 1.54
C LYS A 42 -4.77 -23.06 0.77
N THR A 43 -5.00 -23.06 -0.54
CA THR A 43 -4.82 -21.86 -1.37
C THR A 43 -6.01 -20.92 -1.21
N LEU A 44 -5.73 -19.64 -0.98
CA LEU A 44 -6.71 -18.55 -1.05
C LEU A 44 -6.86 -18.12 -2.51
N ARG A 45 -8.09 -17.89 -2.93
CA ARG A 45 -8.45 -17.32 -4.24
C ARG A 45 -9.27 -16.06 -4.02
N ILE A 46 -8.97 -15.01 -4.75
CA ILE A 46 -9.75 -13.78 -4.66
C ILE A 46 -11.19 -14.03 -5.10
N SER A 47 -12.13 -13.46 -4.35
CA SER A 47 -13.57 -13.53 -4.61
C SER A 47 -14.09 -12.20 -5.13
N SER A 48 -13.69 -11.10 -4.49
CA SER A 48 -14.05 -9.73 -4.86
C SER A 48 -12.92 -8.77 -4.47
N MET A 49 -12.86 -7.64 -5.17
CA MET A 49 -12.00 -6.50 -4.84
C MET A 49 -12.67 -5.21 -5.28
N GLU A 50 -12.61 -4.19 -4.42
CA GLU A 50 -13.20 -2.88 -4.68
C GLU A 50 -12.37 -1.79 -3.96
N LEU A 51 -12.27 -0.63 -4.60
CA LEU A 51 -11.75 0.59 -3.98
C LEU A 51 -12.89 1.61 -3.92
N PHE A 52 -13.19 2.10 -2.72
CA PHE A 52 -14.10 3.23 -2.54
C PHE A 52 -13.37 4.55 -2.79
N HIS A 53 -12.06 4.60 -2.47
CA HIS A 53 -11.18 5.72 -2.72
C HIS A 53 -9.77 5.28 -3.15
N GLY A 54 -9.17 6.04 -4.05
CA GLY A 54 -7.82 5.80 -4.56
C GLY A 54 -7.80 4.95 -5.84
N GLN A 55 -6.64 4.36 -6.11
CA GLN A 55 -6.40 3.45 -7.23
C GLN A 55 -5.46 2.32 -6.80
N TRP A 56 -5.49 1.22 -7.53
CA TRP A 56 -4.52 0.15 -7.38
C TRP A 56 -3.18 0.56 -7.99
N ALA A 57 -2.12 0.56 -7.18
CA ALA A 57 -0.74 0.59 -7.66
C ALA A 57 -0.22 -0.83 -7.94
N HIS A 58 -0.69 -1.80 -7.16
CA HIS A 58 -0.51 -3.23 -7.40
C HIS A 58 -1.77 -3.97 -7.01
N GLU A 59 -2.42 -4.64 -7.98
CA GLU A 59 -3.68 -5.34 -7.73
C GLU A 59 -3.49 -6.56 -6.81
N PRO A 60 -4.50 -6.88 -5.99
CA PRO A 60 -4.59 -8.13 -5.25
C PRO A 60 -4.32 -9.37 -6.11
N PRO A 61 -3.40 -10.27 -5.71
CA PRO A 61 -3.10 -11.46 -6.49
C PRO A 61 -4.30 -12.41 -6.50
N TYR A 62 -4.56 -13.00 -7.67
CA TYR A 62 -5.69 -13.90 -7.85
C TYR A 62 -5.65 -15.13 -6.93
N ASN A 63 -4.45 -15.66 -6.67
CA ASN A 63 -4.22 -16.74 -5.72
C ASN A 63 -3.12 -16.37 -4.72
N ILE A 64 -3.28 -16.83 -3.48
CA ILE A 64 -2.21 -16.88 -2.48
C ILE A 64 -2.08 -18.34 -2.07
N PHE A 65 -1.02 -18.99 -2.55
CA PHE A 65 -0.78 -20.41 -2.30
C PHE A 65 -0.62 -20.70 -0.80
N SER A 66 -0.83 -21.96 -0.42
CA SER A 66 -0.60 -22.41 0.95
C SER A 66 0.86 -22.16 1.37
N ASN A 67 1.05 -21.75 2.61
CA ASN A 67 2.36 -21.39 3.18
C ASN A 67 3.15 -20.36 2.35
N SER A 68 2.44 -19.43 1.70
CA SER A 68 3.01 -18.36 0.88
C SER A 68 2.39 -17.01 1.23
N SER A 69 2.80 -15.96 0.53
CA SER A 69 2.29 -14.60 0.72
C SER A 69 1.80 -13.97 -0.58
N GLY A 70 0.76 -13.14 -0.46
CA GLY A 70 0.30 -12.24 -1.51
C GLY A 70 0.49 -10.80 -1.09
N TYR A 71 0.85 -9.93 -2.03
CA TYR A 71 1.06 -8.51 -1.81
C TYR A 71 0.14 -7.71 -2.71
N PHE A 72 -0.37 -6.59 -2.20
CA PHE A 72 -1.06 -5.58 -3.00
C PHE A 72 -0.89 -4.19 -2.42
N ARG A 73 -1.13 -3.20 -3.28
CA ARG A 73 -0.94 -1.79 -2.95
C ARG A 73 -2.05 -0.94 -3.55
N SER A 74 -2.70 -0.17 -2.70
CA SER A 74 -3.59 0.91 -3.10
C SER A 74 -3.02 2.25 -2.67
N GLU A 75 -3.39 3.30 -3.41
CA GLU A 75 -2.87 4.64 -3.19
C GLU A 75 -3.89 5.72 -3.53
N SER A 76 -3.79 6.88 -2.87
CA SER A 76 -4.64 8.04 -3.16
C SER A 76 -4.34 8.60 -4.56
N ASN A 77 -5.38 8.92 -5.33
CA ASN A 77 -5.27 9.52 -6.67
C ASN A 77 -6.16 10.76 -6.87
N GLY A 78 -6.80 11.25 -5.81
CA GLY A 78 -7.70 12.39 -5.83
C GLY A 78 -7.22 13.56 -4.96
N PHE A 79 -7.82 14.73 -5.17
CA PHE A 79 -7.53 15.91 -4.36
C PHE A 79 -8.08 15.74 -2.94
N LEU A 80 -7.18 15.76 -1.95
CA LEU A 80 -7.51 15.58 -0.53
C LEU A 80 -8.22 14.24 -0.22
N THR A 81 -7.96 13.19 -1.00
CA THR A 81 -8.51 11.85 -0.75
C THR A 81 -7.47 10.90 -0.17
N GLY A 82 -7.95 9.92 0.59
CA GLY A 82 -7.16 8.80 1.10
C GLY A 82 -7.14 7.64 0.12
N THR A 83 -6.84 6.45 0.64
CA THR A 83 -7.15 5.19 -0.03
C THR A 83 -7.99 4.31 0.88
N GLU A 84 -9.08 3.78 0.33
CA GLU A 84 -10.02 2.94 1.04
C GLU A 84 -10.48 1.83 0.11
N GLY A 85 -10.56 0.61 0.62
CA GLY A 85 -11.08 -0.49 -0.15
C GLY A 85 -11.32 -1.74 0.66
N ILE A 86 -11.79 -2.76 -0.06
CA ILE A 86 -12.10 -4.07 0.47
C ILE A 86 -11.63 -5.14 -0.51
N VAL A 87 -11.04 -6.22 0.03
CA VAL A 87 -10.76 -7.44 -0.72
C VAL A 87 -11.32 -8.64 0.03
N GLU A 88 -11.88 -9.57 -0.72
CA GLU A 88 -12.32 -10.84 -0.17
C GLU A 88 -11.54 -11.98 -0.80
N TYR A 89 -10.98 -12.83 0.03
CA TYR A 89 -10.39 -14.10 -0.35
C TYR A 89 -11.25 -15.25 0.14
N LYS A 90 -11.26 -16.36 -0.58
CA LYS A 90 -11.90 -17.60 -0.14
C LYS A 90 -11.01 -18.79 -0.41
N PHE A 91 -11.22 -19.87 0.33
CA PHE A 91 -10.61 -21.14 -0.09
C PHE A 91 -11.25 -21.65 -1.37
N ARG A 92 -10.49 -22.42 -2.17
CA ARG A 92 -10.98 -23.00 -3.43
C ARG A 92 -12.18 -23.94 -3.22
N ASP A 93 -12.28 -24.57 -2.06
CA ASP A 93 -13.42 -25.42 -1.64
C ASP A 93 -14.60 -24.61 -1.06
N ASN A 94 -14.51 -23.28 -1.03
CA ASN A 94 -15.46 -22.35 -0.42
C ASN A 94 -15.72 -22.61 1.08
N SER A 95 -14.80 -23.26 1.80
CA SER A 95 -15.01 -23.56 3.23
C SER A 95 -14.92 -22.34 4.15
N SER A 96 -14.35 -21.23 3.68
CA SER A 96 -14.23 -19.98 4.43
C SER A 96 -13.99 -18.81 3.47
N THR A 97 -14.50 -17.64 3.86
CA THR A 97 -14.21 -16.34 3.27
C THR A 97 -13.45 -15.49 4.28
N PHE A 98 -12.52 -14.68 3.79
CA PHE A 98 -11.68 -13.75 4.54
C PHE A 98 -11.87 -12.37 3.93
N THR A 99 -12.41 -11.45 4.72
CA THR A 99 -12.69 -10.08 4.29
C THR A 99 -11.66 -9.15 4.92
N ILE A 100 -11.05 -8.31 4.11
CA ILE A 100 -10.03 -7.33 4.52
C ILE A 100 -10.47 -5.98 3.99
N HIS A 101 -10.95 -5.12 4.88
CA HIS A 101 -11.24 -3.71 4.62
C HIS A 101 -10.15 -2.83 5.25
N TRP A 102 -9.78 -1.76 4.58
CA TRP A 102 -8.87 -0.73 5.08
C TRP A 102 -9.37 0.66 4.68
N ASP A 103 -9.05 1.65 5.52
CA ASP A 103 -9.20 3.08 5.24
C ASP A 103 -7.97 3.84 5.75
N ILE A 104 -7.24 4.50 4.84
CA ILE A 104 -6.12 5.39 5.14
C ILE A 104 -6.55 6.82 4.76
N PRO A 105 -7.14 7.58 5.70
CA PRO A 105 -7.76 8.85 5.39
C PRO A 105 -6.73 9.94 5.06
N TYR A 106 -7.16 10.93 4.28
CA TYR A 106 -6.33 12.11 4.00
C TYR A 106 -6.21 13.04 5.21
N LEU A 107 -7.32 13.29 5.90
CA LEU A 107 -7.35 14.25 7.00
C LEU A 107 -6.59 13.73 8.21
N TRP A 108 -5.62 14.52 8.69
CA TRP A 108 -4.75 14.16 9.81
C TRP A 108 -5.47 13.99 11.16
N ILE A 109 -6.71 14.46 11.27
CA ILE A 109 -7.56 14.27 12.47
C ILE A 109 -8.24 12.89 12.50
N LEU A 110 -8.25 12.18 11.36
CA LEU A 110 -8.79 10.83 11.24
C LEU A 110 -7.64 9.83 11.36
N SER A 111 -7.96 8.63 11.84
CA SER A 111 -6.99 7.55 12.02
C SER A 111 -7.18 6.48 10.96
N ASN A 112 -6.10 5.79 10.63
CA ASN A 112 -6.17 4.59 9.80
C ASN A 112 -7.06 3.54 10.46
N SER A 113 -7.89 2.87 9.67
CA SER A 113 -8.80 1.84 10.17
C SER A 113 -8.72 0.57 9.32
N TYR A 114 -9.00 -0.55 9.97
CA TYR A 114 -8.95 -1.88 9.36
C TYR A 114 -10.02 -2.75 9.98
N GLU A 115 -10.73 -3.49 9.15
CA GLU A 115 -11.65 -4.54 9.58
C GLU A 115 -11.29 -5.83 8.84
N ILE A 116 -10.90 -6.86 9.61
CA ILE A 116 -10.41 -8.11 9.05
C ILE A 116 -11.12 -9.28 9.71
N ASN A 117 -11.92 -10.01 8.94
CA ASN A 117 -12.81 -11.05 9.44
C ASN A 117 -12.65 -12.36 8.67
N SER A 118 -12.98 -13.47 9.34
CA SER A 118 -13.16 -14.79 8.74
C SER A 118 -14.62 -15.22 8.91
N SER A 119 -15.20 -15.86 7.90
CA SER A 119 -16.53 -16.47 8.02
C SER A 119 -16.54 -17.75 8.86
N SER A 120 -15.37 -18.26 9.25
CA SER A 120 -15.22 -19.47 10.08
C SER A 120 -14.27 -19.23 11.24
N ALA A 121 -14.71 -19.64 12.44
CA ALA A 121 -13.92 -19.61 13.67
C ALA A 121 -12.75 -20.61 13.68
N SER A 122 -12.66 -21.51 12.70
CA SER A 122 -11.52 -22.44 12.55
C SER A 122 -10.23 -21.74 12.11
N TYR A 123 -10.30 -20.45 11.79
CA TYR A 123 -9.15 -19.66 11.35
C TYR A 123 -8.99 -18.43 12.23
N LYS A 124 -7.74 -18.14 12.59
CA LYS A 124 -7.35 -16.93 13.28
C LYS A 124 -6.71 -15.98 12.29
N ILE A 125 -7.00 -14.69 12.44
CA ILE A 125 -6.36 -13.64 11.68
C ILE A 125 -5.64 -12.70 12.65
N SER A 126 -4.41 -12.30 12.31
CA SER A 126 -3.69 -11.24 13.00
C SER A 126 -3.24 -10.17 12.02
N ARG A 127 -3.23 -8.91 12.49
CA ARG A 127 -2.69 -7.76 11.78
C ARG A 127 -1.52 -7.17 12.57
N GLU A 128 -0.46 -6.81 11.86
CA GLU A 128 0.68 -6.08 12.38
C GLU A 128 0.95 -4.86 11.49
N GLY A 129 1.17 -3.69 12.10
CA GLY A 129 1.56 -2.46 11.40
C GLY A 129 0.41 -1.70 10.74
N GLY A 130 0.70 -0.45 10.39
CA GLY A 130 -0.22 0.47 9.70
C GLY A 130 -1.11 1.33 10.59
N ASP A 131 -0.86 1.34 11.91
CA ASP A 131 -1.61 2.14 12.88
C ASP A 131 -1.33 3.65 12.76
N HIS A 132 -0.18 4.02 12.17
CA HIS A 132 0.26 5.41 12.06
C HIS A 132 0.91 5.69 10.70
N GLY A 133 0.86 6.95 10.30
CA GLY A 133 1.50 7.45 9.09
C GLY A 133 0.60 7.38 7.86
N ASN A 134 1.12 7.94 6.78
CA ASN A 134 0.38 8.18 5.55
C ASN A 134 0.57 7.07 4.51
N ASN A 135 1.74 6.43 4.52
CA ASN A 135 2.11 5.33 3.64
C ASN A 135 2.42 4.13 4.54
N VAL A 136 1.46 3.23 4.65
CA VAL A 136 1.48 2.19 5.68
C VAL A 136 1.85 0.84 5.11
N HIS A 137 2.60 0.07 5.90
CA HIS A 137 2.86 -1.34 5.65
C HIS A 137 2.07 -2.18 6.64
N VAL A 138 1.26 -3.09 6.11
CA VAL A 138 0.35 -3.92 6.88
C VAL A 138 0.64 -5.37 6.57
N LYS A 139 0.94 -6.13 7.62
CA LYS A 139 1.10 -7.57 7.55
C LYS A 139 -0.14 -8.23 8.14
N ILE A 140 -0.81 -9.04 7.33
CA ILE A 140 -1.95 -9.85 7.74
C ILE A 140 -1.51 -11.31 7.74
N THR A 141 -1.74 -12.04 8.83
CA THR A 141 -1.48 -13.48 8.89
C THR A 141 -2.79 -14.22 9.05
N ILE A 142 -3.04 -15.19 8.16
CA ILE A 142 -4.17 -16.11 8.23
C ILE A 142 -3.63 -17.49 8.59
N GLU A 143 -4.09 -18.06 9.70
CA GLU A 143 -3.63 -19.35 10.21
C GLU A 143 -4.80 -20.17 10.77
N ASN A 144 -4.60 -21.48 10.94
CA ASN A 144 -5.58 -22.31 11.64
C ASN A 144 -5.69 -21.85 13.10
N ALA A 145 -6.90 -21.78 13.64
CA ALA A 145 -7.09 -21.57 15.07
C ALA A 145 -6.46 -22.74 15.85
N ALA A 146 -5.86 -22.45 17.01
CA ALA A 146 -5.42 -23.50 17.92
C ALA A 146 -6.65 -24.24 18.44
N ASN A 147 -6.60 -25.57 18.42
CA ASN A 147 -7.61 -26.44 19.06
C ASN A 147 -7.55 -26.30 20.58
#